data_AF-A0A433NIT9-F1
#
_entry.id   AF-A0A433NIT9-F1
#
_cell.length_a   1.000
_cell.length_b   1.000
_cell.length_c   1.000
_cell.angle_alpha   90.00
_cell.angle_beta   90.00
_cell.angle_gamma   90.00
#
_symmetry.space_group_name_H-M   'P 1'
#
loop_
_entity.id
_entity.type
_entity.pdbx_description
1 polymer ?
#
loop_
_entity_poly.entity_id
_entity_poly.type
_entity_poly.pdbx_seq_one_letter_code
_entity_poly.pdbx_strand_id
1 'polypeptide(L)'
;MQEYEKNVLWLVVLGGLIAIGKVLASDEKITPRLFVGRMILGSATALAAGAVLVWIPGLSPLAVTGLGAAFGVAGHQAVEIWLRRRGSSLLTGSEKK
;
A
#
# COMPACT_ATOMS: atom_id res chain seq x y z
N MET A 1 16.41 23.97 -10.86
CA MET A 1 15.85 22.61 -10.72
C MET A 1 14.86 22.37 -11.82
N GLN A 2 15.11 21.38 -12.66
CA GLN A 2 14.17 20.94 -13.69
C GLN A 2 12.91 20.31 -13.05
N GLU A 3 11.81 20.25 -13.78
CA GLU A 3 10.53 19.75 -13.24
C GLU A 3 10.60 18.29 -12.76
N TYR A 4 11.39 17.45 -13.43
CA TYR A 4 11.60 16.07 -12.98
C TYR A 4 12.29 16.01 -11.62
N GLU A 5 13.24 16.90 -11.35
CA GLU A 5 13.96 16.94 -10.06
C GLU A 5 13.02 17.30 -8.93
N LYS A 6 12.11 18.25 -9.19
CA LYS A 6 11.06 18.64 -8.24
C LYS A 6 10.10 17.49 -7.97
N ASN A 7 9.69 16.77 -9.02
CA ASN A 7 8.79 15.62 -8.88
C ASN A 7 9.44 14.49 -8.09
N VAL A 8 10.71 14.17 -8.37
CA VAL A 8 11.47 13.18 -7.60
C VAL A 8 11.60 13.63 -6.14
N LEU A 9 11.92 14.90 -5.90
CA LEU A 9 11.99 15.44 -4.54
C LEU A 9 10.65 15.31 -3.80
N TRP A 10 9.53 15.63 -4.45
CA TRP A 10 8.20 15.43 -3.89
C TRP A 10 7.90 13.98 -3.56
N LEU A 11 8.27 13.03 -4.43
CA LEU A 11 8.10 11.60 -4.16
C LEU A 11 8.92 11.15 -2.94
N VAL A 12 10.14 11.64 -2.78
CA VAL A 12 10.98 11.35 -1.61
C VAL A 12 10.36 11.92 -0.34
N VAL A 13 9.91 13.17 -0.36
CA VAL A 13 9.24 13.82 0.79
C VAL A 13 7.97 13.06 1.17
N LEU A 14 7.13 12.73 0.19
CA LEU A 14 5.89 11.99 0.41
C LEU A 14 6.17 10.59 0.97
N GLY A 15 7.16 9.89 0.41
CA GLY A 15 7.60 8.59 0.90
C GLY A 15 8.11 8.65 2.34
N GLY A 16 8.87 9.70 2.69
CA GLY A 16 9.30 9.96 4.06
C GLY A 16 8.13 10.20 5.01
N LEU A 17 7.16 11.03 4.62
CA LEU A 17 5.96 11.29 5.43
C LEU A 17 5.13 10.00 5.66
N ILE A 18 4.95 9.17 4.63
CA ILE A 18 4.26 7.89 4.75
C ILE A 18 5.02 6.95 5.69
N ALA A 19 6.35 6.89 5.59
CA ALA A 19 7.18 6.07 6.47
C ALA A 19 7.04 6.50 7.94
N ILE A 20 7.07 7.81 8.21
CA ILE A 20 6.85 8.37 9.56
C ILE A 20 5.45 7.99 10.06
N GLY A 21 4.41 8.18 9.24
CA GLY A 21 3.04 7.81 9.60
C GLY A 21 2.91 6.32 9.91
N LYS A 22 3.62 5.45 9.17
CA LYS A 22 3.62 4.01 9.42
C LYS A 22 4.28 3.63 10.74
N VAL A 23 5.43 4.23 11.06
CA VAL A 23 6.12 4.02 12.33
C VAL A 23 5.26 4.51 13.49
N LEU A 24 4.56 5.64 13.32
CA LEU A 24 3.67 6.17 14.35
C LEU A 24 2.41 5.33 14.57
N ALA A 25 1.95 4.63 13.53
CA ALA A 25 0.73 3.82 13.56
C ALA A 25 0.95 2.35 13.95
N SER A 26 2.18 1.81 13.90
CA SER A 26 2.42 0.38 14.10
C SER A 26 3.86 0.04 14.54
N ASP A 27 3.99 -0.84 15.54
CA ASP A 27 5.25 -1.43 16.03
C ASP A 27 5.70 -2.68 15.23
N GLU A 28 5.12 -2.91 14.06
CA GLU A 28 5.43 -4.12 13.29
C GLU A 28 6.84 -4.07 12.69
N LYS A 29 7.65 -5.12 12.97
CA LYS A 29 8.94 -5.32 12.32
C LYS A 29 8.74 -5.50 10.82
N ILE A 30 9.10 -4.48 10.02
CA ILE A 30 9.03 -4.54 8.57
C ILE A 30 10.10 -5.50 8.05
N THR A 31 9.68 -6.72 7.68
CA THR A 31 10.53 -7.68 6.97
C THR A 31 10.57 -7.34 5.46
N PRO A 32 11.65 -7.66 4.73
CA PRO A 32 11.73 -7.41 3.28
C PRO A 32 10.58 -8.03 2.50
N ARG A 33 10.14 -9.24 2.90
CA ARG A 33 8.96 -9.92 2.33
C ARG A 33 7.69 -9.09 2.47
N LEU A 34 7.46 -8.52 3.65
CA LEU A 34 6.27 -7.73 3.95
C LEU A 34 6.32 -6.36 3.24
N PHE A 35 7.51 -5.77 3.15
CA PHE A 35 7.74 -4.53 2.40
C PHE A 35 7.35 -4.68 0.92
N VAL A 36 7.87 -5.70 0.24
CA VAL A 36 7.55 -5.95 -1.18
C VAL A 36 6.07 -6.26 -1.36
N GLY A 37 5.48 -7.10 -0.50
CA GLY A 37 4.05 -7.39 -0.54
C GLY A 37 3.20 -6.12 -0.44
N ARG A 38 3.50 -5.25 0.53
CA ARG A 38 2.76 -3.99 0.73
C ARG A 38 2.95 -3.01 -0.42
N MET A 39 4.14 -2.96 -1.02
CA MET A 39 4.41 -2.16 -2.21
C MET A 39 3.53 -2.60 -3.39
N ILE A 40 3.47 -3.91 -3.67
CA ILE A 40 2.65 -4.46 -4.76
C ILE A 40 1.17 -4.12 -4.56
N LEU A 41 0.66 -4.30 -3.33
CA LEU A 41 -0.73 -4.00 -3.00
C LEU A 41 -1.05 -2.52 -3.20
N GLY A 42 -0.21 -1.63 -2.66
CA GLY A 42 -0.38 -0.19 -2.82
C GLY A 42 -0.39 0.26 -4.28
N SER A 43 0.55 -0.26 -5.09
CA SER A 43 0.62 0.02 -6.53
C SER A 43 -0.60 -0.48 -7.29
N ALA A 44 -1.06 -1.70 -6.98
CA ALA A 44 -2.27 -2.25 -7.59
C ALA A 44 -3.51 -1.42 -7.26
N THR A 45 -3.62 -0.94 -6.01
CA THR A 45 -4.74 -0.10 -5.60
C THR A 45 -4.69 1.30 -6.23
N ALA A 46 -3.52 1.91 -6.32
CA ALA A 46 -3.35 3.19 -7.01
C ALA A 46 -3.75 3.09 -8.49
N LEU A 47 -3.35 2.00 -9.15
CA LEU A 47 -3.76 1.71 -10.52
C LEU A 47 -5.27 1.50 -10.64
N ALA A 48 -5.87 0.73 -9.73
CA ALA A 48 -7.32 0.51 -9.69
C ALA A 48 -8.10 1.81 -9.51
N ALA A 49 -7.60 2.74 -8.69
CA ALA A 49 -8.20 4.06 -8.52
C ALA A 49 -8.18 4.84 -9.84
N GLY A 50 -7.04 4.89 -10.52
CA GLY A 50 -6.93 5.51 -11.84
C GLY A 50 -7.81 4.86 -12.89
N ALA A 51 -7.97 3.53 -12.84
CA ALA A 51 -8.81 2.78 -13.77
C ALA A 51 -10.31 3.13 -13.65
N VAL A 52 -10.77 3.69 -12.53
CA VAL A 52 -12.16 4.18 -12.39
C VAL A 52 -12.50 5.22 -13.44
N LEU A 53 -11.53 6.02 -13.88
CA LEU A 53 -11.72 7.01 -14.95
C LEU A 53 -12.09 6.39 -16.30
N VAL A 54 -11.79 5.10 -16.52
CA VAL A 54 -12.21 4.37 -17.72
C VAL A 54 -13.72 4.16 -17.73
N TRP A 55 -14.32 3.95 -16.56
CA TRP A 55 -15.76 3.75 -16.43
C TRP A 55 -16.53 5.06 -16.32
N ILE A 56 -15.96 6.04 -15.61
CA ILE A 56 -16.57 7.35 -15.42
C ILE A 56 -15.57 8.43 -15.86
N PRO A 57 -15.57 8.79 -17.14
CA PRO A 57 -14.71 9.86 -17.63
C PRO A 57 -15.12 11.20 -17.00
N GLY A 58 -14.14 12.01 -16.60
CA GLY A 58 -14.37 13.31 -15.97
C GLY A 58 -14.61 13.27 -14.45
N LEU A 59 -14.41 12.12 -13.81
CA LEU A 59 -14.46 12.01 -12.36
C LEU A 59 -13.40 12.94 -11.73
N SER A 60 -13.81 13.71 -10.72
CA SER A 60 -12.92 14.68 -10.07
C SER A 60 -11.65 13.99 -9.52
N PRO A 61 -10.45 14.60 -9.69
CA PRO A 61 -9.22 14.06 -9.13
C PRO A 61 -9.33 13.75 -7.63
N LEU A 62 -10.05 14.58 -6.87
CA LEU A 62 -10.29 14.37 -5.44
C LEU A 62 -11.07 13.08 -5.15
N ALA A 63 -12.06 12.76 -5.99
CA ALA A 63 -12.86 11.55 -5.83
C ALA A 63 -12.06 10.30 -6.20
N VAL A 64 -11.22 10.38 -7.25
CA VAL A 64 -10.28 9.30 -7.60
C VAL A 64 -9.28 9.05 -6.47
N THR A 65 -8.69 10.11 -5.92
CA THR A 65 -7.75 9.99 -4.80
C THR A 65 -8.42 9.46 -3.54
N GLY A 66 -9.67 9.87 -3.26
CA GLY A 66 -10.44 9.38 -2.12
C GLY A 66 -10.75 7.89 -2.24
N LEU A 67 -11.18 7.44 -3.42
CA LEU A 67 -11.40 6.02 -3.70
C LEU A 67 -10.11 5.21 -3.59
N GLY A 68 -9.00 5.73 -4.16
CA GLY A 68 -7.70 5.09 -4.04
C GLY A 68 -7.20 4.97 -2.61
N ALA A 69 -7.40 6.00 -1.78
CA ALA A 69 -7.08 5.96 -0.36
C ALA A 69 -7.93 4.93 0.39
N ALA A 70 -9.25 4.92 0.16
CA ALA A 70 -10.16 3.98 0.80
C ALA A 70 -9.82 2.53 0.45
N PHE A 71 -9.64 2.23 -0.85
CA PHE A 71 -9.24 0.90 -1.29
C PHE A 71 -7.84 0.54 -0.81
N GLY A 72 -6.91 1.50 -0.77
CA GLY A 72 -5.51 1.25 -0.38
C GLY A 72 -5.43 0.83 1.08
N VAL A 73 -6.15 1.53 1.96
CA VAL A 73 -6.25 1.16 3.38
C VAL A 73 -6.98 -0.17 3.54
N ALA A 74 -8.15 -0.35 2.91
CA ALA A 74 -8.93 -1.58 3.04
C ALA A 74 -8.17 -2.81 2.52
N GLY A 75 -7.53 -2.70 1.35
CA GLY A 75 -6.74 -3.75 0.74
C GLY A 75 -5.50 -4.11 1.57
N HIS A 76 -4.80 -3.11 2.09
CA HIS A 76 -3.67 -3.32 3.00
C HIS A 76 -4.09 -4.11 4.25
N GLN A 77 -5.18 -3.69 4.91
CA GLN A 77 -5.69 -4.36 6.10
C GLN A 77 -6.17 -5.79 5.80
N ALA A 78 -6.90 -5.99 4.70
CA ALA A 78 -7.42 -7.30 4.31
C ALA A 78 -6.29 -8.30 4.06
N VAL A 79 -5.24 -7.89 3.35
CA VAL A 79 -4.11 -8.78 3.06
C VAL A 79 -3.25 -9.01 4.30
N GLU A 80 -3.07 -8.02 5.16
CA GLU A 80 -2.38 -8.22 6.43
C GLU A 80 -3.10 -9.28 7.29
N ILE A 81 -4.43 -9.18 7.42
CA ILE A 81 -5.24 -10.17 8.14
C ILE A 81 -5.13 -11.55 7.49
N TRP A 82 -5.22 -11.64 6.17
CA TRP A 82 -5.12 -12.90 5.44
C TRP A 82 -3.74 -13.55 5.59
N LEU A 83 -2.67 -12.76 5.51
CA LEU A 83 -1.30 -13.23 5.63
C LEU A 83 -0.98 -13.65 7.06
N ARG A 84 -1.51 -12.97 8.09
CA ARG A 84 -1.44 -13.40 9.49
C ARG A 84 -2.15 -14.74 9.69
N ARG A 85 -3.36 -14.91 9.12
CA ARG A 85 -4.14 -16.15 9.20
C ARG A 85 -3.47 -17.33 8.49
N ARG A 86 -2.93 -17.14 7.28
CA ARG A 86 -2.24 -18.21 6.52
C ARG A 86 -0.78 -18.43 6.96
N GLY A 87 -0.10 -17.38 7.38
CA GLY A 87 1.27 -17.47 7.92
C GLY A 87 1.33 -18.34 9.19
N SER A 88 0.28 -18.30 10.02
CA SER A 88 0.12 -19.24 11.13
C SER A 88 0.02 -20.69 10.64
N SER A 89 -0.75 -20.97 9.59
CA SER A 89 -0.92 -22.37 9.12
C SER A 89 0.32 -22.94 8.43
N LEU A 90 1.22 -22.09 7.92
CA LEU A 90 2.48 -22.51 7.30
C LEU A 90 3.61 -22.67 8.33
N LEU A 91 3.55 -21.98 9.48
CA LEU A 91 4.51 -22.13 10.57
C LEU A 91 4.18 -23.29 11.51
N THR A 92 2.92 -23.72 11.61
CA THR A 92 2.50 -24.90 12.41
C THR A 92 2.61 -26.23 11.64
N GLY A 93 3.31 -26.25 10.50
CA GLY A 93 3.45 -27.43 9.64
C GLY A 93 4.72 -28.27 9.83
N SER A 94 5.61 -27.91 10.76
CA SER A 94 6.90 -28.61 10.94
C SER A 94 7.20 -28.94 12.41
N GLU A 95 6.20 -29.38 13.17
CA GLU A 95 6.39 -29.93 14.52
C GLU A 95 5.54 -31.19 14.76
N LYS A 96 5.56 -32.14 13.82
CA LYS A 96 5.21 -33.53 14.15
C LYS A 96 6.09 -34.55 13.44
N LYS A 97 6.96 -35.12 14.28
CA LYS A 97 7.59 -36.45 14.26
C LYS A 97 8.81 -36.67 13.36
#